data_AF-A0A160VBQ1-F1
#
_entry.id   AF-A0A160VBQ1-F1
#
_cell.length_a   1.000
_cell.length_b   1.000
_cell.length_c   1.000
_cell.angle_alpha   90.00
_cell.angle_beta   90.00
_cell.angle_gamma   90.00
#
_symmetry.space_group_name_H-M   'P 1'
#
loop_
_entity.id
_entity.type
_entity.pdbx_description
1 polymer ?
#
loop_
_entity_poly.entity_id
_entity_poly.type
_entity_poly.pdbx_seq_one_letter_code
_entity_poly.pdbx_strand_id
1 'polypeptide(L)'
;MRQLALKCVLSEKIRQNQLICIDAMDRINGKTKTMVELLSNLGITGSALVVTKDTVTNVVRAAHNIEKIWTLPVNQLNAQELLSRDKLVITLEAARWAEQELAVAPSRWKDRMAGLSGSAPSEPATAIEEPVTAQAETTGEEEAGGEE
;
A
#
# COMPACT_ATOMS: atom_id res chain seq x y z
N MET A 1 0.71 -1.17 -8.38
CA MET A 1 -0.33 -0.82 -9.38
C MET A 1 -1.75 -0.88 -8.80
N ARG A 2 -2.17 -1.94 -8.10
CA ARG A 2 -3.54 -2.09 -7.55
C ARG A 2 -4.05 -0.90 -6.71
N GLN A 3 -3.26 -0.39 -5.77
CA GLN A 3 -3.67 0.72 -4.91
C GLN A 3 -3.91 2.03 -5.67
N LEU A 4 -3.14 2.31 -6.72
CA LEU A 4 -3.33 3.51 -7.56
C LEU A 4 -4.66 3.44 -8.30
N ALA A 5 -5.00 2.28 -8.86
CA ALA A 5 -6.28 2.07 -9.53
C ALA A 5 -7.47 2.30 -8.58
N LEU A 6 -7.40 1.78 -7.34
CA LEU A 6 -8.44 2.02 -6.33
C LEU A 6 -8.61 3.51 -6.01
N LYS A 7 -7.51 4.24 -5.82
CA LYS A 7 -7.54 5.70 -5.57
C LYS A 7 -8.17 6.47 -6.74
N CYS A 8 -7.80 6.14 -7.97
CA CYS A 8 -8.37 6.78 -9.15
C CYS A 8 -9.88 6.54 -9.25
N VAL A 9 -10.32 5.30 -9.06
CA VAL A 9 -11.75 4.95 -9.14
C VAL A 9 -12.55 5.60 -8.01
N LEU A 10 -12.04 5.60 -6.78
CA LEU A 10 -12.70 6.28 -5.66
C LEU A 10 -12.81 7.79 -5.88
N SER A 11 -11.75 8.41 -6.38
CA SER A 11 -11.75 9.85 -6.75
C SER A 11 -12.80 10.14 -7.83
N GLU A 12 -12.93 9.26 -8.82
CA GLU A 12 -13.97 9.36 -9.85
C GLU A 12 -15.38 9.29 -9.25
N LYS A 13 -15.63 8.32 -8.37
CA LYS A 13 -16.94 8.15 -7.71
C LYS A 13 -17.33 9.34 -6.85
N ILE A 14 -16.36 9.96 -6.19
CA ILE A 14 -16.58 11.19 -5.43
C ILE A 14 -16.93 12.33 -6.37
N ARG A 15 -16.19 12.50 -7.49
CA ARG A 15 -16.45 13.55 -8.48
C ARG A 15 -17.83 13.42 -9.12
N GLN A 16 -18.30 12.19 -9.32
CA GLN A 16 -19.63 11.90 -9.87
C GLN A 16 -20.74 11.92 -8.80
N ASN A 17 -20.43 12.24 -7.54
CA ASN A 17 -21.38 12.27 -6.43
C ASN A 17 -22.13 10.92 -6.24
N GLN A 18 -21.44 9.82 -6.53
CA GLN A 18 -21.95 8.44 -6.48
C GLN A 18 -21.59 7.71 -5.19
N LEU A 19 -20.78 8.34 -4.33
CA LEU A 19 -20.40 7.83 -3.02
C LEU A 19 -21.35 8.40 -1.95
N ILE A 20 -21.95 7.51 -1.16
CA ILE A 20 -22.81 7.84 -0.03
C ILE A 20 -22.19 7.24 1.23
N CYS A 21 -21.94 8.08 2.23
CA CYS A 21 -21.43 7.65 3.53
C CYS A 21 -22.59 7.54 4.53
N ILE A 22 -22.67 6.43 5.25
CA ILE A 22 -23.65 6.20 6.32
C ILE A 22 -22.89 6.01 7.63
N ASP A 23 -23.42 6.51 8.74
CA ASP A 23 -22.80 6.33 10.05
C ASP A 23 -22.86 4.85 10.48
N ALA A 24 -24.08 4.32 10.68
CA ALA A 24 -24.30 2.94 11.10
C ALA A 24 -25.48 2.26 10.37
N MET A 25 -25.44 0.92 10.28
CA MET A 25 -26.46 0.09 9.63
C MET A 25 -27.22 -0.82 10.61
N ASP A 26 -27.38 -0.37 11.86
CA ASP A 26 -27.89 -1.20 12.95
C ASP A 26 -29.37 -1.59 12.82
N ARG A 27 -30.13 -0.83 12.01
CA ARG A 27 -31.56 -1.08 11.79
C ARG A 27 -31.84 -2.22 10.81
N ILE A 28 -30.82 -2.85 10.22
CA ILE A 28 -31.00 -3.95 9.26
C ILE A 28 -31.20 -5.28 10.01
N ASN A 29 -32.46 -5.70 10.11
CA ASN A 29 -32.85 -7.00 10.70
C ASN A 29 -32.71 -8.20 9.73
N GLY A 30 -31.87 -8.05 8.70
CA GLY A 30 -31.65 -9.08 7.68
C GLY A 30 -32.87 -9.42 6.83
N LYS A 31 -33.86 -8.50 6.74
CA LYS A 31 -35.01 -8.60 5.85
C LYS A 31 -34.77 -7.74 4.61
N THR A 32 -35.09 -8.27 3.44
CA THR A 32 -34.97 -7.58 2.15
C THR A 32 -35.80 -6.29 2.10
N LYS A 33 -37.01 -6.31 2.68
CA LYS A 33 -37.89 -5.13 2.76
C LYS A 33 -37.19 -3.93 3.41
N THR A 34 -36.51 -4.14 4.54
CA THR A 34 -35.79 -3.08 5.26
C THR A 34 -34.62 -2.52 4.42
N MET A 35 -33.97 -3.37 3.62
CA MET A 35 -32.90 -2.94 2.72
C MET A 35 -33.45 -2.14 1.53
N VAL A 36 -34.56 -2.57 0.92
CA VAL A 36 -35.23 -1.84 -0.17
C VAL A 36 -35.71 -0.46 0.30
N GLU A 37 -36.28 -0.38 1.50
CA GLU A 37 -36.68 0.89 2.12
C GLU A 37 -35.47 1.82 2.30
N LEU A 38 -34.34 1.31 2.81
CA LEU A 38 -33.12 2.09 2.96
C LEU A 38 -32.61 2.62 1.61
N LEU A 39 -32.52 1.75 0.60
CA LEU A 39 -32.04 2.14 -0.73
C LEU A 39 -32.94 3.16 -1.41
N SER A 40 -34.26 3.02 -1.22
CA SER A 40 -35.26 3.96 -1.72
C SER A 40 -35.12 5.32 -1.04
N ASN A 41 -34.91 5.34 0.27
CA ASN A 41 -34.65 6.58 1.04
C ASN A 41 -33.35 7.27 0.60
N LEU A 42 -32.36 6.49 0.16
CA LEU A 42 -31.09 6.99 -0.38
C LEU A 42 -31.17 7.39 -1.86
N GLY A 43 -32.32 7.18 -2.53
CA GLY A 43 -32.51 7.50 -3.94
C GLY A 43 -31.69 6.60 -4.88
N ILE A 44 -31.35 5.38 -4.46
CA ILE A 44 -30.56 4.44 -5.25
C ILE A 44 -31.51 3.59 -6.08
N THR A 45 -31.60 3.87 -7.38
CA THR A 45 -32.45 3.15 -8.35
C THR A 45 -31.70 2.14 -9.23
N GLY A 46 -30.37 2.15 -9.17
CA GLY A 46 -29.49 1.37 -10.03
C GLY A 46 -28.66 0.33 -9.27
N SER A 47 -27.46 0.06 -9.82
CA SER A 47 -26.52 -0.87 -9.20
C SER A 47 -25.83 -0.25 -7.99
N ALA A 48 -25.75 -1.00 -6.90
CA ALA A 48 -25.20 -0.52 -5.63
C ALA A 48 -24.20 -1.49 -5.03
N LEU A 49 -23.07 -0.96 -4.56
CA LEU A 49 -22.11 -1.68 -3.74
C LEU A 49 -22.19 -1.15 -2.31
N VAL A 50 -22.53 -2.01 -1.37
CA VAL A 50 -22.55 -1.72 0.06
C VAL A 50 -21.25 -2.23 0.67
N VAL A 51 -20.44 -1.33 1.21
CA VAL A 51 -19.16 -1.62 1.84
C VAL A 51 -19.25 -1.47 3.35
N THR A 52 -18.84 -2.52 4.04
CA THR A 52 -18.81 -2.61 5.50
C THR A 52 -17.39 -2.89 5.98
N LYS A 53 -17.08 -2.57 7.24
CA LYS A 53 -15.78 -2.87 7.82
C LYS A 53 -15.59 -4.39 7.95
N ASP A 54 -16.57 -5.03 8.57
CA ASP A 54 -16.64 -6.48 8.76
C ASP A 54 -17.88 -7.06 8.07
N THR A 55 -17.86 -8.37 7.83
CA THR A 55 -18.98 -9.08 7.24
C THR A 55 -20.16 -9.15 8.22
N VAL A 56 -21.13 -8.25 8.06
CA VAL A 56 -22.36 -8.27 8.86
C VAL A 56 -23.37 -9.22 8.21
N THR A 57 -23.63 -10.38 8.84
CA THR A 57 -24.53 -11.42 8.30
C THR A 57 -25.92 -10.89 7.94
N ASN A 58 -26.46 -9.97 8.73
CA ASN A 58 -27.77 -9.38 8.46
C ASN A 58 -27.78 -8.56 7.15
N VAL A 59 -26.73 -7.77 6.91
CA VAL A 59 -26.62 -6.95 5.69
C VAL A 59 -26.44 -7.83 4.47
N VAL A 60 -25.58 -8.85 4.56
CA VAL A 60 -25.36 -9.83 3.49
C VAL A 60 -26.67 -10.57 3.17
N ARG A 61 -27.39 -11.05 4.19
CA ARG A 61 -28.67 -11.76 4.01
C ARG A 61 -29.74 -10.87 3.39
N ALA A 62 -29.81 -9.60 3.79
CA ALA A 62 -30.79 -8.67 3.24
C ALA A 62 -30.47 -8.30 1.77
N ALA A 63 -29.20 -8.21 1.41
CA ALA A 63 -28.77 -7.86 0.05
C ALA A 63 -28.80 -9.06 -0.92
N HIS A 64 -28.58 -10.28 -0.43
CA HIS A 64 -28.42 -11.48 -1.29
C HIS A 64 -29.61 -11.74 -2.23
N ASN A 65 -30.82 -11.35 -1.83
CA ASN A 65 -32.03 -11.57 -2.61
C ASN A 65 -32.45 -10.34 -3.45
N ILE A 66 -31.66 -9.26 -3.46
CA ILE A 66 -31.97 -8.05 -4.23
C ILE A 66 -31.05 -8.00 -5.44
N GLU A 67 -31.64 -7.93 -6.63
CA GLU A 67 -30.88 -7.82 -7.87
C GLU A 67 -30.09 -6.51 -7.92
N LYS A 68 -28.90 -6.54 -8.53
CA LYS A 68 -28.01 -5.39 -8.71
C LYS A 68 -27.44 -4.78 -7.41
N ILE A 69 -27.52 -5.52 -6.31
CA ILE A 69 -26.95 -5.10 -5.02
C ILE A 69 -25.90 -6.10 -4.57
N TRP A 70 -24.73 -5.58 -4.24
CA TRP A 70 -23.63 -6.38 -3.73
C TRP A 70 -23.18 -5.84 -2.40
N THR A 71 -22.78 -6.76 -1.53
CA THR A 71 -22.17 -6.43 -0.23
C THR A 71 -20.74 -6.93 -0.23
N LEU A 72 -19.80 -6.07 0.09
CA LEU A 72 -18.40 -6.46 0.28
C LEU A 72 -17.86 -5.90 1.60
N PRO A 73 -17.05 -6.67 2.33
CA PRO A 73 -16.24 -6.12 3.39
C PRO A 73 -15.06 -5.34 2.78
N VAL A 74 -14.55 -4.34 3.52
CA VAL A 74 -13.55 -3.39 3.03
C VAL A 74 -12.21 -4.06 2.67
N ASN A 75 -11.90 -5.18 3.31
CA ASN A 75 -10.73 -6.01 3.03
C ASN A 75 -10.78 -6.68 1.63
N GLN A 76 -11.97 -6.93 1.09
CA GLN A 76 -12.18 -7.56 -0.21
C GLN A 76 -12.43 -6.53 -1.32
N LEU A 77 -12.23 -5.24 -1.05
CA LEU A 77 -12.48 -4.18 -2.01
C LEU A 77 -11.54 -4.28 -3.22
N ASN A 78 -12.12 -4.21 -4.43
CA ASN A 78 -11.39 -4.29 -5.69
C ASN A 78 -11.84 -3.17 -6.65
N ALA A 79 -10.94 -2.76 -7.54
CA ALA A 79 -11.19 -1.71 -8.52
C ALA A 79 -12.26 -2.13 -9.54
N GLN A 80 -12.25 -3.40 -9.97
CA GLN A 80 -13.31 -3.96 -10.80
C GLN A 80 -14.67 -3.80 -10.13
N GLU A 81 -14.72 -4.03 -8.81
CA GLU A 81 -15.99 -3.99 -8.11
C GLU A 81 -16.57 -2.58 -8.09
N LEU A 82 -15.73 -1.59 -7.83
CA LEU A 82 -16.09 -0.17 -7.84
C LEU A 82 -16.47 0.36 -9.24
N LEU A 83 -15.90 -0.19 -10.31
CA LEU A 83 -16.21 0.22 -11.68
C LEU A 83 -17.52 -0.37 -12.20
N SER A 84 -17.83 -1.63 -11.84
CA SER A 84 -19.03 -2.31 -12.33
C SER A 84 -20.33 -1.85 -11.66
N ARG A 85 -20.27 -1.13 -10.54
CA ARG A 85 -21.45 -0.60 -9.84
C ARG A 85 -21.48 0.91 -9.93
N ASP A 86 -22.68 1.46 -10.02
CA ASP A 86 -22.91 2.90 -10.15
C ASP A 86 -22.74 3.59 -8.80
N LYS A 87 -23.47 3.11 -7.78
CA LYS A 87 -23.48 3.72 -6.45
C LYS A 87 -22.60 2.95 -5.47
N LEU A 88 -21.86 3.68 -4.65
CA LEU A 88 -21.07 3.15 -3.54
C LEU A 88 -21.67 3.65 -2.23
N VAL A 89 -22.13 2.73 -1.39
CA VAL A 89 -22.58 3.01 -0.03
C VAL A 89 -21.52 2.47 0.92
N ILE A 90 -20.92 3.32 1.75
CA ILE A 90 -19.86 2.92 2.68
C ILE A 90 -20.20 3.37 4.09
N THR A 91 -19.88 2.55 5.09
CA THR A 91 -19.99 2.99 6.49
C THR A 91 -18.84 3.90 6.87
N LEU A 92 -19.05 4.82 7.82
CA LEU A 92 -18.02 5.72 8.31
C LEU A 92 -16.78 4.96 8.80
N GLU A 93 -16.98 3.86 9.52
CA GLU A 93 -15.88 3.00 9.98
C GLU A 93 -15.09 2.39 8.82
N ALA A 94 -15.80 1.91 7.78
CA ALA A 94 -15.17 1.31 6.61
C ALA A 94 -14.40 2.35 5.79
N ALA A 95 -14.93 3.58 5.68
CA ALA A 95 -14.25 4.68 4.99
C ALA A 95 -12.92 5.03 5.68
N ARG A 96 -12.92 5.17 7.01
CA ARG A 96 -11.70 5.44 7.79
C ARG A 96 -10.65 4.34 7.63
N TRP A 97 -11.08 3.08 7.65
CA TRP A 97 -10.18 1.96 7.43
C TRP A 97 -9.59 1.98 6.01
N ALA A 98 -10.43 2.25 4.99
CA ALA A 98 -10.00 2.33 3.61
C ALA A 98 -9.02 3.49 3.38
N GLU A 99 -9.24 4.65 4.02
CA GLU A 99 -8.32 5.78 3.99
C GLU A 99 -6.97 5.42 4.57
N GLN A 100 -6.93 4.74 5.73
CA GLN A 100 -5.69 4.32 6.36
C GLN A 100 -4.89 3.34 5.47
N GLU A 101 -5.57 2.35 4.90
CA GLU A 101 -4.95 1.36 4.02
C GLU A 101 -4.41 2.00 2.72
N LEU A 102 -5.15 2.96 2.16
CA LEU A 102 -4.75 3.67 0.95
C LEU A 102 -3.72 4.77 1.23
N ALA A 103 -3.67 5.33 2.45
CA ALA A 103 -2.72 6.37 2.84
C ALA A 103 -1.28 5.85 2.93
N VAL A 104 -1.09 4.54 3.13
CA VAL A 104 0.24 3.91 3.09
C VAL A 104 0.84 4.11 1.69
N ALA A 105 1.77 5.06 1.60
CA ALA A 105 2.54 5.32 0.39
C ALA A 105 3.28 4.05 -0.06
N PRO A 106 3.49 3.85 -1.38
CA PRO A 106 4.23 2.70 -1.87
C PRO A 106 5.60 2.64 -1.18
N SER A 107 5.76 1.63 -0.33
CA SER A 107 6.92 1.53 0.54
C SER A 107 8.16 1.15 -0.26
N ARG A 108 9.22 1.93 -0.01
CA ARG A 108 10.62 1.52 0.03
C ARG A 108 11.38 1.22 -1.27
N TRP A 109 10.87 1.43 -2.49
CA TRP A 109 11.79 1.35 -3.65
C TRP A 109 12.81 2.51 -3.64
N LYS A 110 12.37 3.74 -3.31
CA LYS A 110 13.25 4.91 -3.12
C LYS A 110 14.19 4.73 -1.92
N ASP A 111 13.70 4.19 -0.80
CA ASP A 111 14.55 3.91 0.38
C ASP A 111 15.55 2.77 0.12
N ARG A 112 15.17 1.77 -0.68
CA ARG A 112 16.07 0.68 -1.09
C ARG A 112 17.11 1.15 -2.10
N MET A 113 16.77 2.06 -3.02
CA MET A 113 17.74 2.64 -3.95
C MET A 113 18.74 3.58 -3.28
N ALA A 114 18.34 4.30 -2.23
CA ALA A 114 19.26 5.09 -1.43
C ALA A 114 20.34 4.23 -0.73
N GLY A 115 20.01 3.00 -0.34
CA GLY A 115 20.96 2.05 0.27
C GLY A 115 21.96 1.40 -0.70
N LEU A 116 21.65 1.32 -2.00
CA LEU A 116 22.58 0.78 -3.01
C LEU A 116 23.65 1.80 -3.46
N SER A 117 23.49 3.09 -3.15
CA SER A 117 24.46 4.12 -3.50
C SER A 117 25.63 4.23 -2.49
N GLY A 118 25.61 3.47 -1.39
CA GLY A 118 26.48 3.65 -0.23
C GLY A 118 27.56 2.59 0.00
N SER A 119 28.07 1.93 -1.05
CA SER A 119 29.24 1.05 -0.93
C SER A 119 30.18 1.24 -2.11
N ALA A 120 30.91 2.35 -2.11
CA ALA A 120 32.14 2.46 -2.89
C ALA A 120 33.27 1.80 -2.08
N PRO A 121 34.03 0.84 -2.64
CA PRO A 121 35.27 0.39 -2.02
C PRO A 121 36.26 1.56 -2.08
N SER A 122 36.68 2.05 -0.91
CA SER A 122 37.79 2.99 -0.79
C SER A 122 39.10 2.22 -0.86
N GLU A 123 39.64 2.03 -2.06
CA GLU A 123 41.08 1.87 -2.23
C GLU A 123 41.70 3.27 -2.35
N PRO A 124 42.56 3.72 -1.42
CA PRO A 124 43.46 4.80 -1.72
C PRO A 124 44.63 4.23 -2.54
N ALA A 125 44.71 4.66 -3.80
CA ALA A 125 45.89 4.49 -4.64
C ALA A 125 47.10 5.14 -3.94
N THR A 126 48.00 4.31 -3.42
CA THR A 126 49.32 4.72 -2.94
C THR A 126 50.12 5.29 -4.12
N ALA A 127 50.74 6.43 -3.85
CA ALA A 127 51.53 7.23 -4.76
C ALA A 127 52.66 6.45 -5.44
N ILE A 128 52.85 6.78 -6.71
CA ILE A 128 53.97 6.37 -7.54
C ILE A 128 55.13 7.32 -7.20
N GLU A 129 56.17 6.84 -6.52
CA GLU A 129 57.49 7.46 -6.50
C GLU A 129 58.49 6.53 -7.19
N GLU A 130 59.13 7.02 -8.26
CA GLU A 130 60.42 6.55 -8.77
C GLU A 130 61.08 7.75 -9.51
N PRO A 131 62.39 7.75 -9.79
CA PRO A 131 63.53 7.46 -8.92
C PRO A 131 64.63 8.56 -9.07
N VAL A 132 65.57 8.69 -8.14
CA VAL A 132 66.89 9.28 -8.46
C VAL A 132 68.04 8.74 -7.60
N THR A 133 69.08 8.41 -8.34
CA THR A 133 70.37 7.78 -8.06
C THR A 133 71.29 8.61 -7.16
N ALA A 134 72.11 7.96 -6.31
CA ALA A 134 73.59 8.04 -6.28
C ALA A 134 74.21 7.72 -4.90
N GLN A 135 75.03 6.65 -4.88
CA GLN A 135 76.35 6.44 -4.22
C GLN A 135 76.48 6.70 -2.69
N ALA A 136 77.33 6.06 -1.87
CA ALA A 136 78.58 5.29 -1.97
C ALA A 136 78.72 4.52 -0.62
N GLU A 137 79.10 3.23 -0.61
CA GLU A 137 80.42 2.69 -0.21
C GLU A 137 80.69 2.52 1.30
N THR A 138 81.45 1.44 1.62
CA THR A 138 82.32 1.16 2.80
C THR A 138 81.64 1.01 4.18
N THR A 139 81.92 0.08 5.12
CA THR A 139 82.92 -0.98 5.45
C THR A 139 82.25 -1.76 6.60
N GLY A 140 82.22 -3.11 6.70
CA GLY A 140 83.30 -4.03 7.06
C GLY A 140 83.08 -4.59 8.48
N GLU A 141 83.35 -5.89 8.66
CA GLU A 141 83.75 -6.59 9.92
C GLU A 141 82.71 -6.66 11.08
N GLU A 142 82.60 -7.69 11.94
CA GLU A 142 83.15 -9.04 12.10
C GLU A 142 82.38 -9.70 13.29
N GLU A 143 82.57 -11.01 13.47
CA GLU A 143 82.28 -11.88 14.63
C GLU A 143 80.85 -12.42 14.80
N ALA A 144 80.55 -13.72 14.65
CA ALA A 144 81.12 -14.98 15.18
C ALA A 144 80.57 -15.40 16.56
N GLY A 145 80.08 -16.64 16.62
CA GLY A 145 79.82 -17.45 17.83
C GLY A 145 78.39 -17.35 18.39
N GLY A 146 77.66 -18.43 18.68
CA GLY A 146 77.97 -19.86 18.64
C GLY A 146 76.75 -20.70 19.06
N GLU A 147 76.77 -21.93 18.56
CA GLU A 147 76.26 -23.21 19.10
C GLU A 147 74.99 -23.26 19.98
N GLU A 148 74.00 -24.02 19.49
CA GLU A 148 73.55 -25.27 20.16
C GLU A 148 73.59 -26.43 19.15
#